data_AF-A0A2R5L5P7-F1
#
_entry.id   AF-A0A2R5L5P7-F1
#
_cell.length_a   1.000
_cell.length_b   1.000
_cell.length_c   1.000
_cell.angle_alpha   90.00
_cell.angle_beta   90.00
_cell.angle_gamma   90.00
#
_symmetry.space_group_name_H-M   'P 1'
#
loop_
_entity.id
_entity.type
_entity.pdbx_description
1 polymer ?
#
loop_
_entity_poly.entity_id
_entity_poly.type
_entity_poly.pdbx_seq_one_letter_code
_entity_poly.pdbx_strand_id
1 'polypeptide(L)'
;ASGARQRPATLSLPLATHMSIPIPFLRQTPTPAETQQEGRVLLSSFIGEQVAQEENLDSTDVGAMGNAADIIYSHTGDREAGDSYESRTEALEMNPEFLRLGRELRGLADQFSRSPERRRVRREAESLNIDELTRDNLFSLMNELFRDGFSRERLVTFFFFCSDLILKALRQSVRQLRWHVVAWVWEFFRDRVCAWVCERGGWEAVLTSYLPKLAVTMAGVAVTILAAVCVWKMVRAP
;
A
#
# COMPACT_ATOMS: atom_id res chain seq x y z
N ALA A 1 38.05 78.65 -26.08
CA ALA A 1 38.32 77.20 -26.09
C ALA A 1 39.16 76.89 -24.85
N SER A 2 38.91 75.92 -23.98
CA SER A 2 37.96 74.81 -23.98
C SER A 2 37.72 74.44 -22.51
N GLY A 3 36.47 74.26 -22.11
CA GLY A 3 36.13 73.79 -20.76
C GLY A 3 36.39 72.29 -20.61
N ALA A 4 37.15 71.89 -19.60
CA ALA A 4 37.38 70.49 -19.28
C ALA A 4 36.39 70.04 -18.19
N ARG A 5 35.32 69.37 -18.62
CA ARG A 5 34.39 68.60 -17.79
C ARG A 5 35.15 67.48 -17.06
N GLN A 6 35.20 67.51 -15.73
CA GLN A 6 35.58 66.35 -14.94
C GLN A 6 34.50 65.26 -15.08
N ARG A 7 34.91 64.07 -15.52
CA ARG A 7 34.07 62.87 -15.56
C ARG A 7 33.96 62.27 -14.15
N PRO A 8 32.79 61.78 -13.71
CA PRO A 8 32.67 61.10 -12.42
C PRO A 8 33.33 59.72 -12.51
N ALA A 9 34.08 59.36 -11.47
CA ALA A 9 34.61 58.02 -11.29
C ALA A 9 33.45 57.03 -11.05
N THR A 10 33.24 56.12 -11.99
CA THR A 10 32.34 54.98 -11.84
C THR A 10 32.91 54.01 -10.81
N LEU A 11 32.32 54.00 -9.61
CA LEU A 11 32.48 52.94 -8.62
C LEU A 11 31.84 51.66 -9.18
N SER A 12 32.66 50.76 -9.71
CA SER A 12 32.25 49.39 -10.04
C SER A 12 32.03 48.62 -8.74
N LEU A 13 30.75 48.45 -8.36
CA LEU A 13 30.37 47.48 -7.32
C LEU A 13 30.77 46.07 -7.79
N PRO A 14 31.39 45.23 -6.94
CA PRO A 14 31.59 43.84 -7.27
C PRO A 14 30.22 43.18 -7.42
N LEU A 15 30.06 42.53 -8.57
CA LEU A 15 28.94 41.71 -8.98
C LEU A 15 28.46 40.87 -7.78
N ALA A 16 27.22 41.10 -7.34
CA ALA A 16 26.57 40.28 -6.34
C ALA A 16 26.66 38.83 -6.84
N THR A 17 27.49 38.04 -6.16
CA THR A 17 27.49 36.60 -6.31
C THR A 17 26.07 36.16 -6.01
N HIS A 18 25.42 35.61 -7.03
CA HIS A 18 24.20 34.82 -6.89
C HIS A 18 24.49 33.79 -5.80
N MET A 19 24.14 34.10 -4.56
CA MET A 19 23.97 33.10 -3.52
C MET A 19 22.73 32.33 -3.93
N SER A 20 22.93 31.35 -4.80
CA SER A 20 22.01 30.25 -5.00
C SER A 20 21.91 29.55 -3.66
N ILE A 21 20.98 30.01 -2.83
CA ILE A 21 20.55 29.27 -1.65
C ILE A 21 20.21 27.88 -2.17
N PRO A 22 20.90 26.81 -1.75
CA PRO A 22 20.47 25.47 -2.10
C PRO A 22 19.11 25.30 -1.46
N ILE A 23 18.07 25.32 -2.29
CA ILE A 23 16.71 24.99 -1.87
C ILE A 23 16.86 23.64 -1.18
N PRO A 24 16.56 23.52 0.14
CA PRO A 24 16.57 22.22 0.78
C PRO A 24 15.61 21.36 -0.04
N PHE A 25 16.11 20.27 -0.60
CA PHE A 25 15.40 19.33 -1.46
C PHE A 25 13.94 19.21 -1.00
N LEU A 26 13.05 19.96 -1.66
CA LEU A 26 11.62 19.69 -1.57
C LEU A 26 11.51 18.31 -2.19
N ARG A 27 11.44 17.26 -1.36
CA ARG A 27 11.04 15.94 -1.82
C ARG A 27 9.75 16.16 -2.57
N GLN A 28 9.81 16.01 -3.89
CA GLN A 28 8.63 16.16 -4.73
C GLN A 28 7.58 15.20 -4.16
N THR A 29 6.36 15.70 -3.97
CA THR A 29 5.24 14.84 -3.62
C THR A 29 5.17 13.74 -4.69
N PRO A 30 5.24 12.46 -4.31
CA PRO A 30 5.31 11.38 -5.29
C PRO A 30 4.08 11.41 -6.16
N THR A 31 4.27 11.12 -7.44
CA THR A 31 3.16 11.10 -8.40
C THR A 31 2.18 9.98 -8.05
N PRO A 32 0.92 10.07 -8.52
CA PRO A 32 -0.04 8.98 -8.35
C PRO A 32 0.46 7.65 -8.96
N ALA A 33 1.13 7.70 -10.11
CA ALA A 33 1.69 6.52 -10.78
C ALA A 33 2.80 5.87 -9.95
N GLU A 34 3.75 6.67 -9.44
CA GLU A 34 4.80 6.18 -8.53
C GLU A 34 4.21 5.58 -7.25
N THR A 35 3.23 6.25 -6.65
CA THR A 35 2.56 5.76 -5.44
C THR A 35 1.83 4.44 -5.68
N GLN A 36 1.18 4.29 -6.84
CA GLN A 36 0.53 3.04 -7.23
C GLN A 36 1.56 1.94 -7.51
N GLN A 37 2.65 2.25 -8.20
CA GLN A 37 3.75 1.33 -8.47
C GLN A 37 4.36 0.78 -7.18
N GLU A 38 4.68 1.67 -6.24
CA GLU A 38 5.15 1.34 -4.89
C GLU A 38 4.16 0.44 -4.16
N GLY A 39 2.89 0.86 -4.13
CA GLY A 39 1.83 0.13 -3.47
C GLY A 39 1.64 -1.28 -4.03
N ARG A 40 1.79 -1.46 -5.35
CA ARG A 40 1.72 -2.77 -6.02
C ARG A 40 2.82 -3.71 -5.56
N VAL A 41 4.05 -3.21 -5.49
CA VAL A 41 5.21 -3.98 -5.00
C VAL A 41 5.00 -4.36 -3.53
N LEU A 42 4.51 -3.44 -2.70
CA LEU A 42 4.24 -3.69 -1.29
C LEU A 42 3.16 -4.76 -1.10
N LEU A 43 2.01 -4.63 -1.78
CA LEU A 43 0.89 -5.57 -1.66
C LEU A 43 1.29 -6.97 -2.11
N SER A 44 1.90 -7.08 -3.29
CA SER A 44 2.34 -8.37 -3.84
C SER A 44 3.39 -9.05 -2.96
N SER A 45 4.40 -8.31 -2.50
CA SER A 45 5.44 -8.85 -1.60
C SER A 45 4.86 -9.31 -0.28
N PHE A 46 3.96 -8.52 0.31
CA PHE A 46 3.29 -8.87 1.57
C PHE A 46 2.47 -10.16 1.45
N ILE A 47 1.69 -10.32 0.36
CA ILE A 47 0.92 -11.54 0.11
C ILE A 47 1.84 -12.74 -0.09
N GLY A 48 2.92 -12.60 -0.87
CA GLY A 48 3.89 -13.67 -1.07
C GLY A 48 4.53 -14.14 0.23
N GLU A 49 4.81 -13.22 1.15
CA GLU A 49 5.30 -13.57 2.49
C GLU A 49 4.25 -14.28 3.35
N GLN A 50 2.98 -13.86 3.29
CA GLN A 50 1.90 -14.56 4.01
C GLN A 50 1.70 -15.98 3.48
N VAL A 51 1.78 -16.17 2.16
CA VAL A 51 1.75 -17.49 1.52
C VAL A 51 2.90 -18.36 2.04
N ALA A 52 4.13 -17.87 1.98
CA ALA A 52 5.30 -18.60 2.45
C ALA A 52 5.24 -18.97 3.94
N GLN A 53 4.60 -18.15 4.77
CA GLN A 53 4.39 -18.43 6.20
C GLN A 53 3.39 -19.57 6.45
N GLU A 54 2.39 -19.74 5.58
CA GLU A 54 1.41 -20.83 5.68
C GLU A 54 1.93 -22.12 5.03
N GLU A 55 2.73 -22.05 3.98
CA GLU A 55 3.35 -23.21 3.32
C GLU A 55 4.34 -23.95 4.22
N ASN A 56 4.97 -23.25 5.17
CA ASN A 56 5.86 -23.87 6.16
C ASN A 56 5.11 -24.76 7.19
N LEU A 57 3.77 -24.83 7.12
CA LEU A 57 2.91 -25.63 7.99
C LEU A 57 2.26 -26.85 7.30
N ASP A 58 2.30 -26.95 5.97
CA ASP A 58 1.66 -28.06 5.23
C ASP A 58 2.60 -28.57 4.12
N SER A 59 3.53 -29.45 4.51
CA SER A 59 4.34 -30.20 3.57
C SER A 59 3.44 -31.22 2.87
N THR A 60 3.08 -31.00 1.60
CA THR A 60 2.96 -31.96 0.47
C THR A 60 1.91 -31.48 -0.55
N ASP A 61 2.10 -30.32 -1.22
CA ASP A 61 1.65 -30.12 -2.64
C ASP A 61 2.12 -28.78 -3.26
N VAL A 62 3.28 -28.24 -2.85
CA VAL A 62 3.57 -26.81 -3.05
C VAL A 62 4.79 -26.54 -3.94
N GLY A 63 4.91 -27.31 -5.02
CA GLY A 63 5.84 -27.00 -6.12
C GLY A 63 5.26 -26.04 -7.16
N ALA A 64 3.95 -25.74 -7.12
CA ALA A 64 3.22 -25.08 -8.20
C ALA A 64 2.93 -23.58 -7.98
N MET A 65 3.16 -23.05 -6.78
CA MET A 65 2.98 -21.61 -6.46
C MET A 65 4.31 -20.89 -6.24
N GLY A 66 5.35 -21.34 -6.95
CA GLY A 66 6.63 -20.64 -7.07
C GLY A 66 6.41 -19.18 -7.42
N ASN A 67 6.52 -18.35 -6.38
CA ASN A 67 6.37 -16.91 -6.34
C ASN A 67 4.94 -16.34 -6.50
N ALA A 68 4.05 -16.64 -5.55
CA ALA A 68 2.75 -15.97 -5.41
C ALA A 68 2.82 -14.44 -5.49
N ALA A 69 3.91 -13.80 -5.00
CA ALA A 69 4.10 -12.37 -5.15
C ALA A 69 4.22 -11.94 -6.62
N ASP A 70 5.00 -12.64 -7.44
CA ASP A 70 5.14 -12.31 -8.87
C ASP A 70 3.84 -12.53 -9.64
N ILE A 71 3.12 -13.60 -9.30
CA ILE A 71 1.81 -13.89 -9.89
C ILE A 71 0.84 -12.74 -9.57
N ILE A 72 0.68 -12.37 -8.31
CA ILE A 72 -0.19 -11.26 -7.90
C ILE A 72 0.27 -9.94 -8.53
N TYR A 73 1.57 -9.68 -8.57
CA TYR A 73 2.12 -8.48 -9.20
C TYR A 73 1.72 -8.38 -10.68
N SER A 74 1.83 -9.49 -11.43
CA SER A 74 1.46 -9.52 -12.86
C SER A 74 -0.05 -9.31 -13.09
N HIS A 75 -0.89 -9.73 -12.14
CA HIS A 75 -2.34 -9.58 -12.20
C HIS A 75 -2.87 -8.23 -11.69
N THR A 76 -2.00 -7.43 -11.06
CA THR A 76 -2.35 -6.11 -10.52
C THR A 76 -1.72 -4.96 -11.32
N GLY A 77 -0.97 -5.27 -12.39
CA GLY A 77 -0.46 -4.26 -13.30
C GLY A 77 -1.51 -3.79 -14.30
N ASP A 78 -1.60 -2.49 -14.53
CA ASP A 78 -2.38 -1.93 -15.63
C ASP A 78 -1.54 -2.05 -16.91
N ARG A 79 -1.89 -2.97 -17.82
CA ARG A 79 -1.11 -3.19 -19.07
C ARG A 79 -1.15 -1.98 -20.02
N GLU A 80 -2.07 -1.05 -19.80
CA GLU A 80 -2.31 0.11 -20.66
C GLU A 80 -1.57 1.37 -20.17
N ALA A 81 -1.09 1.40 -18.92
CA ALA A 81 -0.28 2.49 -18.38
C ALA A 81 1.20 2.19 -18.63
N GLY A 82 1.77 2.77 -19.69
CA GLY A 82 3.11 2.48 -20.23
C GLY A 82 4.34 2.78 -19.37
N ASP A 83 4.21 2.86 -18.04
CA ASP A 83 5.30 3.12 -17.08
C ASP A 83 5.53 1.96 -16.07
N SER A 84 4.95 0.78 -16.31
CA SER A 84 5.07 -0.36 -15.38
C SER A 84 6.28 -1.24 -15.69
N TYR A 85 7.12 -1.52 -14.67
CA TYR A 85 8.15 -2.58 -14.73
C TYR A 85 7.54 -3.93 -15.12
N GLU A 86 8.27 -4.72 -15.91
CA GLU A 86 7.82 -6.02 -16.42
C GLU A 86 7.65 -7.04 -15.30
N SER A 87 8.47 -6.92 -14.25
CA SER A 87 8.43 -7.79 -13.08
C SER A 87 8.56 -7.03 -11.76
N ARG A 88 8.12 -7.69 -10.68
CA ARG A 88 8.30 -7.19 -9.31
C ARG A 88 9.78 -7.10 -8.96
N THR A 89 10.59 -8.07 -9.39
CA THR A 89 12.03 -8.11 -9.15
C THR A 89 12.73 -6.93 -9.80
N GLU A 90 12.43 -6.65 -11.07
CA GLU A 90 12.95 -5.47 -11.78
C GLU A 90 12.56 -4.17 -11.06
N ALA A 91 11.31 -4.05 -10.61
CA ALA A 91 10.86 -2.89 -9.85
C ALA A 91 11.68 -2.68 -8.55
N LEU A 92 12.02 -3.76 -7.84
CA LEU A 92 12.83 -3.72 -6.62
C LEU A 92 14.31 -3.41 -6.89
N GLU A 93 14.87 -3.94 -7.99
CA GLU A 93 16.25 -3.67 -8.41
C GLU A 93 16.43 -2.21 -8.81
N MET A 94 15.48 -1.66 -9.56
CA MET A 94 15.51 -0.28 -10.01
C MET A 94 15.17 0.73 -8.90
N ASN A 95 14.44 0.31 -7.86
CA ASN A 95 14.01 1.17 -6.76
C ASN A 95 14.35 0.55 -5.39
N PRO A 96 15.59 0.71 -4.90
CA PRO A 96 16.00 0.16 -3.60
C PRO A 96 15.18 0.71 -2.42
N GLU A 97 14.54 1.87 -2.58
CA GLU A 97 13.63 2.43 -1.58
C GLU A 97 12.40 1.53 -1.32
N PHE A 98 11.93 0.78 -2.32
CA PHE A 98 10.80 -0.13 -2.15
C PHE A 98 11.13 -1.24 -1.14
N LEU A 99 12.39 -1.71 -1.12
CA LEU A 99 12.86 -2.67 -0.12
C LEU A 99 12.89 -2.08 1.30
N ARG A 100 13.22 -0.79 1.44
CA ARG A 100 13.16 -0.11 2.74
C ARG A 100 11.73 -0.01 3.23
N LEU A 101 10.79 0.42 2.38
CA LEU A 101 9.37 0.51 2.72
C LEU A 101 8.75 -0.85 3.03
N GLY A 102 9.12 -1.89 2.28
CA GLY A 102 8.72 -3.27 2.57
C GLY A 102 9.15 -3.71 3.96
N ARG A 103 10.39 -3.38 4.38
CA ARG A 103 10.87 -3.66 5.74
C ARG A 103 10.12 -2.87 6.82
N GLU A 104 9.80 -1.60 6.59
CA GLU A 104 8.99 -0.81 7.53
C GLU A 104 7.59 -1.39 7.71
N LEU A 105 6.91 -1.71 6.59
CA LEU A 105 5.61 -2.38 6.61
C LEU A 105 5.68 -3.72 7.35
N ARG A 106 6.73 -4.51 7.09
CA ARG A 106 6.98 -5.79 7.77
C ARG A 106 7.12 -5.62 9.28
N GLY A 107 7.89 -4.63 9.74
CA GLY A 107 8.07 -4.36 11.16
C GLY A 107 6.77 -4.01 11.88
N LEU A 108 5.87 -3.28 11.22
CA LEU A 108 4.52 -2.99 11.74
C LEU A 108 3.64 -4.23 11.73
N ALA A 109 3.71 -5.01 10.65
CA ALA A 109 2.94 -6.22 10.47
C ALA A 109 3.32 -7.30 11.49
N ASP A 110 4.59 -7.42 11.84
CA ASP A 110 5.08 -8.36 12.86
C ASP A 110 4.60 -8.01 14.26
N GLN A 111 4.38 -6.72 14.55
CA GLN A 111 3.76 -6.30 15.81
C GLN A 111 2.26 -6.65 15.81
N PHE A 112 1.56 -6.34 14.71
CA PHE A 112 0.15 -6.67 14.61
C PHE A 112 -0.10 -8.19 14.58
N SER A 113 0.78 -8.99 13.97
CA SER A 113 0.58 -10.43 13.83
C SER A 113 0.47 -11.15 15.18
N ARG A 114 1.09 -10.60 16.23
CA ARG A 114 1.07 -11.11 17.61
C ARG A 114 -0.18 -10.69 18.40
N SER A 115 -0.98 -9.77 17.86
CA SER A 115 -2.15 -9.20 18.52
C SER A 115 -3.38 -10.14 18.46
N PRO A 116 -4.30 -10.09 19.44
CA PRO A 116 -5.59 -10.78 19.34
C PRO A 116 -6.45 -10.26 18.18
N GLU A 117 -6.25 -9.00 17.79
CA GLU A 117 -6.90 -8.33 16.66
C GLU A 117 -6.60 -9.06 15.35
N ARG A 118 -5.34 -9.44 15.10
CA ARG A 118 -4.96 -10.24 13.91
C ARG A 118 -5.80 -11.51 13.76
N ARG A 119 -6.06 -12.22 14.86
CA ARG A 119 -6.89 -13.44 14.86
C ARG A 119 -8.35 -13.14 14.53
N ARG A 120 -8.85 -11.94 14.86
CA ARG A 120 -10.20 -11.50 14.45
C ARG A 120 -10.22 -11.25 12.95
N VAL A 121 -9.26 -10.48 12.42
CA VAL A 121 -9.13 -10.21 10.98
C VAL A 121 -9.10 -11.49 10.16
N ARG A 122 -8.29 -12.48 10.58
CA ARG A 122 -8.22 -13.78 9.91
C ARG A 122 -9.59 -14.48 9.86
N ARG A 123 -10.26 -14.60 11.01
CA ARG A 123 -11.58 -15.24 11.10
C ARG A 123 -12.62 -14.52 10.24
N GLU A 124 -12.58 -13.19 10.19
CA GLU A 124 -13.50 -12.43 9.35
C GLU A 124 -13.30 -12.74 7.87
N ALA A 125 -12.05 -12.68 7.37
CA ALA A 125 -11.71 -13.05 6.00
C ALA A 125 -12.08 -14.53 5.69
N GLU A 126 -11.83 -15.44 6.63
CA GLU A 126 -12.20 -16.86 6.52
C GLU A 126 -13.72 -17.08 6.46
N SER A 127 -14.49 -16.22 7.11
CA SER A 127 -15.95 -16.34 7.20
C SER A 127 -16.70 -15.84 5.96
N LEU A 128 -16.01 -15.13 5.05
CA LEU A 128 -16.59 -14.67 3.80
C LEU A 128 -16.75 -15.84 2.82
N ASN A 129 -17.92 -15.96 2.20
CA ASN A 129 -18.09 -16.89 1.08
C ASN A 129 -17.59 -16.21 -0.20
N ILE A 130 -16.47 -16.67 -0.76
CA ILE A 130 -15.89 -16.09 -1.97
C ILE A 130 -16.84 -16.24 -3.16
N ASP A 131 -17.61 -17.34 -3.24
CA ASP A 131 -18.54 -17.62 -4.34
C ASP A 131 -19.70 -16.61 -4.41
N GLU A 132 -20.05 -15.99 -3.29
CA GLU A 132 -21.09 -14.97 -3.19
C GLU A 132 -20.52 -13.54 -3.12
N LEU A 133 -19.20 -13.41 -3.13
CA LEU A 133 -18.54 -12.13 -2.99
C LEU A 133 -18.68 -11.34 -4.29
N THR A 134 -19.24 -10.13 -4.18
CA THR A 134 -19.31 -9.17 -5.28
C THR A 134 -18.36 -8.01 -5.03
N ARG A 135 -17.95 -7.33 -6.10
CA ARG A 135 -17.14 -6.10 -6.02
C ARG A 135 -17.73 -5.10 -5.02
N ASP A 136 -19.02 -4.78 -5.14
CA ASP A 136 -19.65 -3.74 -4.33
C ASP A 136 -19.73 -4.10 -2.84
N ASN A 137 -20.00 -5.37 -2.53
CA ASN A 137 -19.99 -5.85 -1.15
C ASN A 137 -18.58 -5.78 -0.56
N LEU A 138 -17.58 -6.22 -1.33
CA LEU A 138 -16.19 -6.18 -0.91
C LEU A 138 -15.70 -4.73 -0.72
N PHE A 139 -16.05 -3.82 -1.62
CA PHE A 139 -15.75 -2.39 -1.49
C PHE A 139 -16.45 -1.78 -0.26
N SER A 140 -17.68 -2.17 0.02
CA SER A 140 -18.41 -1.71 1.21
C SER A 140 -17.71 -2.16 2.50
N LEU A 141 -17.28 -3.43 2.56
CA LEU A 141 -16.50 -3.96 3.69
C LEU A 141 -15.18 -3.20 3.88
N MET A 142 -14.44 -2.96 2.79
CA MET A 142 -13.18 -2.23 2.83
C MET A 142 -13.36 -0.74 3.16
N ASN A 143 -14.44 -0.10 2.70
CA ASN A 143 -14.77 1.28 3.07
C ASN A 143 -15.06 1.41 4.57
N GLU A 144 -15.76 0.44 5.17
CA GLU A 144 -16.08 0.49 6.59
C GLU A 144 -14.82 0.42 7.47
N LEU A 145 -13.80 -0.35 7.05
CA LEU A 145 -12.48 -0.36 7.71
C LEU A 145 -11.84 1.05 7.75
N PHE A 146 -12.10 1.90 6.76
CA PHE A 146 -11.58 3.27 6.70
C PHE A 146 -12.62 4.34 7.05
N ARG A 147 -13.76 3.96 7.65
CA ARG A 147 -14.87 4.88 7.95
C ARG A 147 -14.47 6.07 8.80
N ASP A 148 -13.66 5.85 9.84
CA ASP A 148 -13.18 6.93 10.72
C ASP A 148 -11.87 7.56 10.22
N GLY A 149 -11.54 7.33 8.95
CA GLY A 149 -10.35 7.82 8.29
C GLY A 149 -9.26 6.76 8.13
N PHE A 150 -8.25 7.12 7.35
CA PHE A 150 -7.07 6.30 7.12
C PHE A 150 -6.03 6.51 8.21
N SER A 151 -5.45 5.40 8.66
CA SER A 151 -4.28 5.39 9.53
C SER A 151 -3.35 4.26 9.12
N ARG A 152 -2.07 4.35 9.51
CA ARG A 152 -1.08 3.30 9.30
C ARG A 152 -1.53 1.95 9.90
N GLU A 153 -2.20 1.98 11.05
CA GLU A 153 -2.73 0.80 11.72
C GLU A 153 -3.88 0.16 10.95
N ARG A 154 -4.79 0.98 10.39
CA ARG A 154 -5.85 0.53 9.48
C ARG A 154 -5.27 -0.04 8.20
N LEU A 155 -4.21 0.59 7.69
CA LEU A 155 -3.48 0.12 6.53
C LEU A 155 -2.88 -1.27 6.78
N VAL A 156 -2.14 -1.48 7.87
CA VAL A 156 -1.59 -2.82 8.21
C VAL A 156 -2.70 -3.87 8.33
N THR A 157 -3.82 -3.50 8.98
CA THR A 157 -4.97 -4.39 9.11
C THR A 157 -5.59 -4.72 7.75
N PHE A 158 -5.72 -3.73 6.88
CA PHE A 158 -6.16 -3.90 5.49
C PHE A 158 -5.26 -4.87 4.73
N PHE A 159 -3.93 -4.72 4.83
CA PHE A 159 -2.98 -5.62 4.18
C PHE A 159 -3.18 -7.07 4.64
N PHE A 160 -3.36 -7.31 5.94
CA PHE A 160 -3.67 -8.66 6.44
C PHE A 160 -5.02 -9.20 5.95
N PHE A 161 -6.08 -8.39 6.03
CA PHE A 161 -7.40 -8.78 5.56
C PHE A 161 -7.38 -9.17 4.08
N CYS A 162 -6.79 -8.34 3.23
CA CYS A 162 -6.66 -8.58 1.80
C CYS A 162 -5.81 -9.82 1.50
N SER A 163 -4.73 -10.04 2.26
CA SER A 163 -3.87 -11.21 2.07
C SER A 163 -4.59 -12.51 2.43
N ASP A 164 -5.28 -12.55 3.56
CA ASP A 164 -6.07 -13.72 3.97
C ASP A 164 -7.18 -13.99 2.96
N LEU A 165 -7.85 -12.94 2.47
CA LEU A 165 -8.92 -13.04 1.49
C LEU A 165 -8.42 -13.57 0.13
N ILE A 166 -7.32 -13.01 -0.38
CA ILE A 166 -6.69 -13.45 -1.63
C ILE A 166 -6.20 -14.90 -1.48
N LEU A 167 -5.55 -15.24 -0.38
CA LEU A 167 -5.06 -16.60 -0.17
C LEU A 167 -6.20 -17.62 -0.09
N LYS A 168 -7.30 -17.27 0.60
CA LYS A 168 -8.51 -18.09 0.60
C LYS A 168 -9.08 -18.27 -0.82
N ALA A 169 -9.14 -17.19 -1.60
CA ALA A 169 -9.61 -17.24 -2.98
C ALA A 169 -8.68 -18.09 -3.88
N LEU A 170 -7.36 -18.01 -3.69
CA LEU A 170 -6.37 -18.81 -4.42
C LEU A 170 -6.45 -20.30 -4.11
N ARG A 171 -6.83 -20.66 -2.87
CA ARG A 171 -7.03 -22.06 -2.42
C ARG A 171 -8.31 -22.69 -2.97
N GLN A 172 -9.31 -21.90 -3.35
CA GLN A 172 -10.56 -22.44 -3.88
C GLN A 172 -10.42 -22.84 -5.36
N SER A 173 -11.06 -23.96 -5.73
CA SER A 173 -10.86 -24.65 -7.01
C SER A 173 -11.39 -23.91 -8.24
N VAL A 174 -12.24 -22.88 -8.06
CA VAL A 174 -12.82 -22.11 -9.18
C VAL A 174 -11.80 -21.10 -9.69
N ARG A 175 -10.96 -21.54 -10.64
CA ARG A 175 -9.82 -20.78 -11.21
C ARG A 175 -10.14 -19.38 -11.70
N GLN A 176 -11.37 -19.08 -12.12
CA GLN A 176 -11.74 -17.76 -12.62
C GLN A 176 -12.08 -16.78 -11.49
N LEU A 177 -12.70 -17.24 -10.41
CA LEU A 177 -13.19 -16.37 -9.35
C LEU A 177 -12.05 -15.74 -8.53
N ARG A 178 -10.96 -16.51 -8.32
CA ARG A 178 -9.78 -16.03 -7.59
C ARG A 178 -9.17 -14.75 -8.17
N TRP A 179 -9.16 -14.61 -9.50
CA TRP A 179 -8.59 -13.42 -10.17
C TRP A 179 -9.50 -12.21 -10.06
N HIS A 180 -10.82 -12.41 -10.00
CA HIS A 180 -11.76 -11.32 -9.75
C HIS A 180 -11.54 -10.71 -8.36
N VAL A 181 -11.32 -11.52 -7.33
CA VAL A 181 -11.02 -11.04 -5.98
C VAL A 181 -9.73 -10.22 -5.95
N VAL A 182 -8.66 -10.72 -6.58
CA VAL A 182 -7.38 -9.99 -6.68
C VAL A 182 -7.57 -8.65 -7.40
N ALA A 183 -8.32 -8.65 -8.51
CA ALA A 183 -8.62 -7.44 -9.27
C ALA A 183 -9.41 -6.41 -8.45
N TRP A 184 -10.46 -6.84 -7.73
CA TRP A 184 -11.27 -5.93 -6.90
C TRP A 184 -10.49 -5.38 -5.70
N VAL A 185 -9.67 -6.21 -5.05
CA VAL A 185 -8.77 -5.74 -3.98
C VAL A 185 -7.81 -4.70 -4.52
N TRP A 186 -7.18 -4.97 -5.67
CA TRP A 186 -6.26 -4.04 -6.30
C TRP A 186 -6.95 -2.74 -6.73
N GLU A 187 -8.14 -2.82 -7.31
CA GLU A 187 -8.91 -1.66 -7.74
C GLU A 187 -9.22 -0.73 -6.54
N PHE A 188 -9.71 -1.28 -5.43
CA PHE A 188 -9.92 -0.50 -4.21
C PHE A 188 -8.60 0.09 -3.69
N PHE A 189 -7.55 -0.71 -3.67
CA PHE A 189 -6.24 -0.29 -3.18
C PHE A 189 -5.67 0.86 -4.02
N ARG A 190 -5.70 0.74 -5.35
CA ARG A 190 -5.27 1.77 -6.29
C ARG A 190 -6.09 3.06 -6.13
N ASP A 191 -7.41 2.95 -6.13
CA ASP A 191 -8.31 4.10 -6.22
C ASP A 191 -8.48 4.84 -4.89
N ARG A 192 -8.28 4.14 -3.77
CA ARG A 192 -8.51 4.70 -2.42
C ARG A 192 -7.25 4.78 -1.61
N VAL A 193 -6.54 3.66 -1.45
CA VAL A 193 -5.35 3.59 -0.59
C VAL A 193 -4.20 4.38 -1.21
N CYS A 194 -3.83 4.09 -2.47
CA CYS A 194 -2.74 4.80 -3.14
C CYS A 194 -3.06 6.30 -3.34
N ALA A 195 -4.32 6.64 -3.63
CA ALA A 195 -4.75 8.04 -3.71
C ALA A 195 -4.51 8.77 -2.37
N TRP A 196 -4.97 8.19 -1.26
CA TRP A 196 -4.73 8.75 0.08
C TRP A 196 -3.24 8.81 0.45
N VAL A 197 -2.46 7.78 0.11
CA VAL A 197 -1.01 7.76 0.34
C VAL A 197 -0.31 8.88 -0.42
N CYS A 198 -0.70 9.13 -1.68
CA CYS A 198 -0.16 10.21 -2.50
C CYS A 198 -0.44 11.58 -1.86
N GLU A 199 -1.68 11.81 -1.39
CA GLU A 199 -2.05 13.03 -0.64
C GLU A 199 -1.23 13.24 0.64
N ARG A 200 -0.72 12.16 1.25
CA ARG A 200 0.11 12.21 2.46
C ARG A 200 1.61 12.34 2.17
N GLY A 201 2.01 12.48 0.91
CA GLY A 201 3.40 12.62 0.52
C GLY A 201 4.14 11.29 0.35
N GLY A 202 3.41 10.19 0.14
CA GLY A 202 3.98 8.89 -0.23
C GLY A 202 3.96 7.83 0.87
N TRP A 203 4.34 6.61 0.48
CA TRP A 203 4.36 5.45 1.37
C TRP A 203 5.32 5.62 2.53
N GLU A 204 6.45 6.29 2.31
CA GLU A 204 7.39 6.58 3.40
C GLU A 204 6.77 7.44 4.49
N ALA A 205 6.12 8.54 4.12
CA ALA A 205 5.49 9.44 5.08
C ALA A 205 4.39 8.71 5.88
N VAL A 206 3.60 7.87 5.20
CA VAL A 206 2.54 7.08 5.85
C VAL A 206 3.09 6.03 6.80
N LEU A 207 4.07 5.22 6.38
CA LEU A 207 4.58 4.11 7.20
C LEU A 207 5.43 4.60 8.39
N THR A 208 6.16 5.70 8.22
CA THR A 208 7.01 6.28 9.27
C THR A 208 6.25 7.24 10.19
N SER A 209 5.04 7.69 9.82
CA SER A 209 4.23 8.57 10.68
C SER A 209 3.90 7.89 12.02
N TYR A 210 4.52 8.38 13.09
CA TYR A 210 4.38 7.82 14.44
C TYR A 210 3.33 8.61 15.22
N LEU A 211 2.21 7.98 15.55
CA LEU A 211 1.34 8.44 16.64
C LEU A 211 1.61 7.59 17.88
N PRO A 212 1.95 8.18 19.05
CA PRO A 212 2.34 7.46 20.26
C PRO A 212 1.19 6.74 21.01
N LYS A 213 0.21 6.15 20.31
CA LYS A 213 -0.92 5.41 20.91
C LYS A 213 -1.20 4.08 20.20
N LEU A 214 -0.17 3.26 20.01
CA LEU A 214 -0.22 2.01 19.24
C LEU A 214 -1.22 0.96 19.78
N ALA A 215 -1.44 0.84 21.09
CA ALA A 215 -2.31 -0.24 21.62
C ALA A 215 -3.82 0.08 21.51
N VAL A 216 -4.21 1.34 21.62
CA VAL A 216 -5.64 1.75 21.63
C VAL A 216 -6.20 1.80 20.20
N THR A 217 -5.37 2.08 19.21
CA THR A 217 -5.79 2.16 17.80
C THR A 217 -6.03 0.79 17.18
N MET A 218 -5.15 -0.21 17.39
CA MET A 218 -5.33 -1.55 16.79
C MET A 218 -6.66 -2.20 17.20
N ALA A 219 -7.05 -2.08 18.47
CA ALA A 219 -8.32 -2.61 18.98
C ALA A 219 -9.54 -1.98 18.29
N GLY A 220 -9.51 -0.67 18.05
CA GLY A 220 -10.58 0.04 17.33
C GLY A 220 -10.69 -0.42 15.87
N VAL A 221 -9.56 -0.67 15.21
CA VAL A 221 -9.54 -1.10 13.80
C VAL A 221 -10.14 -2.50 13.63
N ALA A 222 -9.78 -3.47 14.48
CA ALA A 222 -10.37 -4.80 14.40
C ALA A 222 -11.89 -4.78 14.66
N VAL A 223 -12.36 -3.86 15.51
CA VAL A 223 -13.80 -3.64 15.73
C VAL A 223 -14.49 -3.10 14.48
N THR A 224 -13.85 -2.22 13.70
CA THR A 224 -14.44 -1.73 12.44
C THR A 224 -14.61 -2.83 11.39
N ILE A 225 -13.63 -3.73 11.23
CA ILE A 225 -13.78 -4.89 10.31
C ILE A 225 -14.90 -5.81 10.79
N LEU A 226 -14.96 -6.10 12.09
CA LEU A 226 -16.03 -6.90 12.69
C LEU A 226 -17.40 -6.28 12.43
N ALA A 227 -17.56 -4.99 12.68
CA ALA A 227 -18.82 -4.29 12.44
C ALA A 227 -19.21 -4.35 10.95
N ALA A 228 -18.25 -4.16 10.04
CA ALA A 228 -18.47 -4.25 8.61
C ALA A 228 -19.01 -5.63 8.19
N VAL A 229 -18.34 -6.69 8.62
CA VAL A 229 -18.72 -8.06 8.25
C VAL A 229 -20.00 -8.50 8.95
N CYS A 230 -20.23 -8.07 10.20
CA CYS A 230 -21.50 -8.29 10.89
C CYS A 230 -22.66 -7.59 10.19
N VAL A 231 -22.50 -6.34 9.75
CA VAL A 231 -23.53 -5.60 8.99
C VAL A 231 -23.78 -6.31 7.65
N TRP A 232 -22.73 -6.71 6.94
CA TRP A 232 -22.86 -7.46 5.69
C TRP A 232 -23.65 -8.77 5.89
N LYS A 233 -23.34 -9.52 6.95
CA LYS A 233 -24.06 -10.75 7.31
C LYS A 233 -25.52 -10.48 7.69
N MET A 234 -25.80 -9.42 8.43
CA MET A 234 -27.17 -9.06 8.83
C MET A 234 -28.04 -8.61 7.66
N VAL A 235 -27.48 -7.84 6.73
CA VAL A 235 -28.21 -7.39 5.51
C VAL A 235 -28.55 -8.56 4.58
N ARG A 236 -27.84 -9.69 4.70
CA ARG A 236 -27.95 -10.86 3.83
C ARG A 236 -28.50 -12.11 4.52
N ALA A 237 -28.87 -12.02 5.80
CA ALA A 237 -29.58 -13.08 6.51
C ALA A 237 -31.06 -13.08 6.03
N PRO A 238 -31.61 -14.24 5.65
CA PRO A 238 -32.99 -14.37 5.15
C PRO A 238 -34.05 -14.07 6.22
#